data_AF-A0A2M7D6N6-F1
#
_entry.id   AF-A0A2M7D6N6-F1
#
_cell.length_a   1.000
_cell.length_b   1.000
_cell.length_c   1.000
_cell.angle_alpha   90.00
_cell.angle_beta   90.00
_cell.angle_gamma   90.00
#
_symmetry.space_group_name_H-M   'P 1'
#
loop_
_entity.id
_entity.type
_entity.pdbx_description
1 polymer ?
#
loop_
_entity_poly.entity_id
_entity_poly.type
_entity_poly.pdbx_seq_one_letter_code
_entity_poly.pdbx_strand_id
1 'polypeptide(L)' 'LKSANESKVWLCLLRDTDKGDKKELGYLLDELIEVANIIATSILTLKGKK' A
#
# COMPACT_ATOMS: atom_id res chain seq x y z
N LEU A 1 7.07 -1.95 5.14
CA LEU A 1 5.88 -2.86 5.22
C LEU A 1 4.90 -2.46 6.30
N LYS A 2 5.30 -2.24 7.57
CA LYS A 2 4.37 -1.74 8.60
C LYS A 2 3.71 -0.41 8.21
N SER A 3 4.53 0.56 7.82
CA SER A 3 4.04 1.85 7.31
C SER A 3 3.14 1.68 6.07
N ALA A 4 3.41 0.73 5.17
CA ALA A 4 2.52 0.47 4.03
C ALA A 4 1.15 -0.08 4.47
N ASN A 5 1.10 -0.93 5.50
CA ASN A 5 -0.16 -1.39 6.07
C ASN A 5 -0.93 -0.25 6.74
N GLU A 6 -0.24 0.65 7.46
CA GLU A 6 -0.85 1.83 8.08
C GLU A 6 -1.40 2.80 7.00
N SER A 7 -0.63 3.07 5.94
CA SER A 7 -1.10 3.86 4.79
C SER A 7 -2.32 3.23 4.12
N LYS A 8 -2.35 1.90 3.98
CA LYS A 8 -3.50 1.18 3.42
C LYS A 8 -4.75 1.36 4.28
N VAL A 9 -4.60 1.30 5.61
CA VAL A 9 -5.71 1.57 6.54
C VAL A 9 -6.26 2.98 6.32
N TRP A 10 -5.40 4.00 6.20
CA TRP A 10 -5.86 5.37 5.99
C TRP A 10 -6.56 5.59 4.65
N LEU A 11 -6.03 5.04 3.56
CA LEU A 11 -6.67 5.13 2.24
C LEU A 11 -8.02 4.41 2.21
N CYS A 12 -8.11 3.21 2.81
CA CYS A 12 -9.37 2.50 2.95
C CYS A 12 -10.36 3.27 3.82
N LEU A 13 -9.93 3.84 4.94
CA LEU A 13 -10.80 4.62 5.81
C LEU A 13 -11.38 5.84 5.07
N LEU A 14 -10.57 6.58 4.32
CA LEU A 14 -11.05 7.71 3.51
C LEU A 14 -12.07 7.26 2.46
N ARG A 15 -11.82 6.13 1.79
CA ARG A 15 -12.73 5.57 0.77
C ARG A 15 -14.05 5.13 1.39
N ASP A 16 -13.97 4.39 2.50
CA ASP A 16 -15.12 3.75 3.12
C ASP A 16 -15.99 4.76 3.88
N THR A 17 -15.42 5.89 4.30
CA THR A 17 -16.16 7.03 4.91
C THR A 17 -16.61 8.08 3.91
N ASP A 18 -16.40 7.85 2.61
CA ASP A 18 -16.73 8.78 1.52
C ASP A 18 -16.05 10.16 1.69
N LYS A 19 -14.83 10.16 2.25
CA LYS A 19 -14.00 11.35 2.55
C LYS A 19 -12.87 11.56 1.54
N GLY A 20 -13.12 11.26 0.27
CA GLY A 20 -12.19 11.53 -0.82
C GLY A 20 -12.71 11.02 -2.16
N ASP A 21 -12.03 11.37 -3.25
CA ASP A 21 -12.37 10.88 -4.57
C ASP A 21 -12.06 9.38 -4.68
N LYS A 22 -13.07 8.56 -4.97
CA LYS A 22 -12.93 7.10 -4.99
C LYS A 22 -11.97 6.61 -6.07
N LYS A 23 -11.85 7.34 -7.19
CA LYS A 23 -10.97 6.98 -8.30
C LYS A 23 -9.52 7.26 -7.92
N GLU A 24 -9.25 8.44 -7.37
CA GLU A 24 -7.92 8.81 -6.85
C GLU A 24 -7.49 7.89 -5.71
N LEU A 25 -8.37 7.61 -4.74
CA LEU A 25 -8.07 6.70 -3.63
C LEU A 25 -7.81 5.26 -4.13
N GLY A 26 -8.53 4.81 -5.16
CA GLY A 26 -8.26 3.53 -5.82
C GLY A 26 -6.89 3.49 -6.47
N TYR A 27 -6.56 4.52 -7.25
CA TYR A 27 -5.24 4.66 -7.88
C TYR A 27 -4.10 4.67 -6.84
N LEU A 28 -4.23 5.46 -5.76
CA LEU A 28 -3.24 5.51 -4.69
C LEU A 28 -3.10 4.17 -3.95
N LEU A 29 -4.19 3.42 -3.80
CA LEU A 29 -4.16 2.11 -3.15
C LEU A 29 -3.39 1.09 -4.00
N ASP A 30 -3.57 1.12 -5.31
CA ASP A 30 -2.86 0.24 -6.24
C ASP A 30 -1.35 0.57 -6.24
N GLU A 31 -0.98 1.84 -6.37
CA GLU A 31 0.41 2.31 -6.27
C GLU A 31 1.06 1.92 -4.93
N LEU A 32 0.33 2.07 -3.82
CA LEU A 32 0.80 1.68 -2.50
C LEU A 32 1.13 0.17 -2.43
N ILE A 33 0.32 -0.67 -3.06
CA ILE A 33 0.52 -2.12 -3.10
C ILE A 33 1.75 -2.46 -3.94
N GLU A 34 1.93 -1.82 -5.10
CA GLU A 34 3.10 -2.03 -5.95
C GLU A 34 4.40 -1.66 -5.21
N VAL A 35 4.44 -0.49 -4.59
CA VAL A 35 5.60 -0.04 -3.79
C VAL A 35 5.86 -1.01 -2.62
N ALA A 36 4.81 -1.47 -1.93
CA ALA A 36 4.96 -2.43 -0.85
C ALA A 36 5.57 -3.76 -1.34
N ASN A 37 5.17 -4.24 -2.52
CA ASN A 37 5.70 -5.46 -3.14
C ASN A 37 7.16 -5.33 -3.58
N ILE A 38 7.54 -4.17 -4.16
CA ILE A 38 8.94 -3.88 -4.52
C ILE A 38 9.82 -3.91 -3.25
N ILE A 39 9.38 -3.27 -2.17
CA ILE A 39 10.10 -3.27 -0.89
C ILE A 39 10.15 -4.68 -0.29
N ALA A 40 9.04 -5.42 -0.31
CA ALA A 40 9.00 -6.80 0.21
C ALA A 40 9.99 -7.70 -0.52
N THR A 41 10.00 -7.66 -1.85
CA THR A 41 10.93 -8.42 -2.70
C THR A 41 12.38 -8.05 -2.42
N SER A 42 12.66 -6.76 -2.23
CA SER A 42 13.99 -6.27 -1.87
C SER A 42 14.45 -6.83 -0.52
N ILE A 43 13.58 -6.83 0.49
CA ILE A 43 13.87 -7.40 1.81
C ILE A 43 14.09 -8.91 1.74
N LEU A 44 13.26 -9.64 0.99
CA LEU A 44 13.39 -11.09 0.79
C LEU A 44 14.72 -11.46 0.14
N THR A 45 15.10 -10.70 -0.89
CA THR A 45 16.40 -10.83 -1.58
C THR A 45 17.55 -10.61 -0.61
N LEU A 46 17.52 -9.55 0.20
CA LEU A 46 18.55 -9.28 1.21
C LEU A 46 18.62 -10.35 2.30
N LYS A 47 17.50 -11.03 2.59
CA LYS A 47 17.45 -12.15 3.54
C LYS A 47 17.88 -13.48 2.93
N GLY A 48 18.25 -13.54 1.65
CA GLY A 48 18.58 -14.78 0.95
C GLY A 48 17.39 -15.75 0.85
N LYS A 49 16.17 -15.25 1.04
CA LYS A 49 14.92 -16.01 0.94
C LYS A 49 14.29 -15.66 -0.41
N LYS A 50 14.70 -16.35 -1.46
CA LYS A 50 14.01 -16.35 -2.76
C LYS A 50 13.11 -17.57 -2.85
#